data_AF-A0A6A0H477-F1
#
_entry.id   AF-A0A6A0H477-F1
#
_cell.length_a   1.000
_cell.length_b   1.000
_cell.length_c   1.000
_cell.angle_alpha   90.00
_cell.angle_beta   90.00
_cell.angle_gamma   90.00
#
_symmetry.space_group_name_H-M   'P 1'
#
loop_
_entity.id
_entity.type
_entity.pdbx_description
1 polymer ?
#
loop_
_entity_poly.entity_id
_entity_poly.type
_entity_poly.pdbx_seq_one_letter_code
_entity_poly.pdbx_strand_id
1 'polypeptide(L)'
;MMSFSGYVDAAMKTCLHLREYETIIPARDIFSLLALSSCANRAFATCSKAFIKLEGLPNITDEERENYEDLAMSIFLKYPPKDSRSNRAECTNCETMIPDWVSVCPSCNTKFTACVVTGRPIMDNSAAWTCTGCRHSALHQDITMRSHCPLCHTVIPSH
;
A
#
# COMPACT_ATOMS: atom_id res chain seq x y z
N MET A 1 -15.34 -13.36 18.65
CA MET A 1 -15.06 -12.08 17.95
C MET A 1 -13.62 -12.16 17.43
N MET A 2 -13.44 -12.70 16.21
CA MET A 2 -12.12 -12.94 15.63
C MET A 2 -11.47 -11.62 15.24
N SER A 3 -10.27 -11.36 15.77
CA SER A 3 -9.50 -10.13 15.59
C SER A 3 -9.05 -9.96 14.12
N PHE A 4 -9.73 -9.08 13.39
CA PHE A 4 -9.39 -8.62 12.03
C PHE A 4 -8.04 -7.85 11.93
N SER A 5 -7.33 -7.64 13.04
CA SER A 5 -6.21 -6.70 13.14
C SER A 5 -5.01 -7.02 12.23
N GLY A 6 -4.80 -8.29 11.86
CA GLY A 6 -3.76 -8.72 10.92
C GLY A 6 -4.16 -8.60 9.45
N TYR A 7 -5.42 -8.89 9.12
CA TYR A 7 -5.91 -8.83 7.73
C TYR A 7 -6.06 -7.40 7.21
N VAL A 8 -6.43 -6.46 8.08
CA VAL A 8 -6.64 -5.06 7.69
C VAL A 8 -5.32 -4.37 7.33
N ASP A 9 -4.21 -4.71 8.00
CA ASP A 9 -2.88 -4.20 7.66
C ASP A 9 -2.41 -4.71 6.29
N ALA A 10 -2.53 -6.03 6.09
CA ALA A 10 -2.20 -6.66 4.83
C ALA A 10 -3.06 -6.11 3.68
N ALA A 11 -4.37 -5.94 3.89
CA ALA A 11 -5.29 -5.38 2.91
C ALA A 11 -4.91 -3.94 2.52
N MET A 12 -4.57 -3.08 3.49
CA MET A 12 -4.11 -1.72 3.21
C MET A 12 -2.82 -1.73 2.39
N LYS A 13 -1.84 -2.57 2.76
CA LYS A 13 -0.57 -2.72 2.03
C LYS A 13 -0.79 -3.20 0.60
N THR A 14 -1.69 -4.16 0.39
CA THR A 14 -2.10 -4.59 -0.95
C THR A 14 -2.73 -3.44 -1.74
N CYS A 15 -3.66 -2.68 -1.14
CA CYS A 15 -4.29 -1.54 -1.81
C CYS A 15 -3.28 -0.44 -2.19
N LEU A 16 -2.22 -0.25 -1.40
CA LEU A 16 -1.13 0.67 -1.76
C LEU A 16 -0.38 0.21 -3.01
N HIS A 17 -0.21 -1.09 -3.22
CA HIS A 17 0.42 -1.64 -4.42
C HIS A 17 -0.48 -1.63 -5.65
N LEU A 18 -1.81 -1.65 -5.47
CA LEU A 18 -2.75 -1.52 -6.59
C LEU A 18 -2.54 -0.23 -7.39
N ARG A 19 -1.93 0.80 -6.79
CA ARG A 19 -1.55 2.05 -7.45
C ARG A 19 -0.56 1.86 -8.61
N GLU A 20 0.20 0.78 -8.63
CA GLU A 20 1.10 0.46 -9.75
C GLU A 20 0.34 -0.14 -10.95
N TYR A 21 -0.93 -0.51 -10.75
CA TYR A 21 -1.79 -1.18 -11.74
C TYR A 21 -2.88 -0.26 -12.30
N GLU A 22 -2.70 1.06 -12.24
CA GLU A 22 -3.62 2.06 -12.83
C GLU A 22 -3.88 1.85 -14.35
N THR A 23 -3.01 1.10 -15.03
CA THR A 23 -3.18 0.73 -16.45
C THR A 23 -4.18 -0.40 -16.68
N ILE A 24 -4.51 -1.17 -15.63
CA ILE A 24 -5.40 -2.34 -15.69
C ILE A 24 -6.67 -2.10 -14.87
N ILE A 25 -6.55 -1.45 -13.72
CA ILE A 25 -7.65 -1.19 -12.78
C ILE A 25 -7.96 0.31 -12.77
N PRO A 26 -9.24 0.74 -12.84
CA PRO A 26 -9.60 2.14 -12.77
C PRO A 26 -9.09 2.83 -11.49
N ALA A 27 -8.52 4.02 -11.63
CA ALA A 27 -8.00 4.80 -10.51
C ALA A 27 -9.05 5.02 -9.40
N ARG A 28 -10.33 5.21 -9.78
CA ARG A 28 -11.46 5.30 -8.85
C ARG A 28 -11.52 4.11 -7.91
N ASP A 29 -11.41 2.90 -8.42
CA ASP A 29 -11.54 1.66 -7.64
C ASP A 29 -10.32 1.47 -6.74
N ILE A 30 -9.12 1.74 -7.28
CA ILE A 30 -7.87 1.68 -6.53
C ILE A 30 -7.92 2.61 -5.30
N PHE A 31 -8.24 3.89 -5.51
CA PHE A 31 -8.27 4.86 -4.42
C PHE A 31 -9.46 4.66 -3.46
N SER A 32 -10.59 4.14 -3.94
CA SER A 32 -11.74 3.78 -3.08
C SER A 32 -11.38 2.63 -2.14
N LEU A 33 -10.73 1.58 -2.66
CA LEU A 33 -10.22 0.46 -1.86
C LEU A 33 -9.14 0.91 -0.88
N LEU A 34 -8.26 1.82 -1.30
CA LEU A 34 -7.24 2.40 -0.43
C LEU A 34 -7.85 3.24 0.70
N ALA A 35 -8.88 4.04 0.42
CA ALA A 35 -9.58 4.83 1.44
C ALA A 35 -10.26 3.91 2.48
N LEU A 36 -11.00 2.90 2.02
CA LEU A 36 -11.66 1.91 2.87
C LEU A 36 -10.68 1.14 3.76
N SER A 37 -9.65 0.55 3.15
CA SER A 37 -8.65 -0.23 3.88
C SER A 37 -7.84 0.64 4.85
N SER A 38 -7.47 1.87 4.47
CA SER A 38 -6.76 2.81 5.34
C SER A 38 -7.63 3.29 6.50
N CYS A 39 -8.92 3.54 6.26
CA CYS A 39 -9.88 3.90 7.30
C CYS A 39 -10.04 2.75 8.31
N ALA A 40 -10.21 1.52 7.83
CA ALA A 40 -10.27 0.33 8.68
C ALA A 40 -8.97 0.12 9.47
N ASN A 41 -7.81 0.42 8.87
CA ASN A 41 -6.49 0.29 9.51
C ASN A 41 -6.15 1.45 10.46
N ARG A 42 -7.02 2.46 10.59
CA ARG A 42 -6.78 3.72 11.33
C ARG A 42 -5.55 4.49 10.84
N ALA A 43 -5.21 4.31 9.55
CA ALA A 43 -4.19 5.06 8.84
C ALA A 43 -4.84 6.29 8.17
N PHE A 44 -5.35 7.21 9.00
CA PHE A 44 -6.19 8.32 8.55
C PHE A 44 -5.43 9.34 7.68
N ALA A 45 -4.09 9.46 7.80
CA ALA A 45 -3.32 10.33 6.91
C ALA A 45 -3.22 9.74 5.50
N THR A 46 -3.12 8.41 5.40
CA THR A 46 -3.16 7.71 4.10
C THR A 46 -4.57 7.74 3.51
N CYS A 47 -5.60 7.58 4.35
CA CYS A 47 -7.00 7.71 3.96
C CYS A 47 -7.29 9.11 3.37
N SER A 48 -6.84 10.17 4.03
CA SER A 48 -7.03 11.56 3.55
C SER A 48 -6.39 11.79 2.19
N LYS A 49 -5.18 11.29 1.95
CA LYS A 49 -4.53 11.37 0.63
C LYS A 49 -5.30 10.62 -0.45
N ALA A 50 -5.94 9.50 -0.11
CA ALA A 50 -6.77 8.76 -1.05
C ALA A 50 -8.04 9.55 -1.43
N PHE A 51 -8.71 10.20 -0.47
CA PHE A 51 -9.85 11.08 -0.73
C PHE A 51 -9.49 12.27 -1.63
N ILE A 52 -8.37 12.97 -1.34
CA ILE A 52 -7.87 14.05 -2.21
C ILE A 52 -7.65 13.56 -3.65
N LYS A 53 -7.18 12.32 -3.82
CA LYS A 53 -7.00 11.72 -5.16
C LYS A 53 -8.32 11.36 -5.83
N LEU A 54 -9.33 10.90 -5.09
CA LEU A 54 -10.67 10.63 -5.60
C LEU A 54 -11.34 11.92 -6.08
N GLU A 55 -11.28 12.99 -5.29
CA GLU A 55 -11.82 14.31 -5.64
C GLU A 55 -11.13 14.93 -6.87
N GLY A 56 -9.84 14.63 -7.07
CA GLY A 56 -9.04 15.12 -8.19
C GLY A 56 -9.12 14.28 -9.47
N LEU A 57 -10.00 13.27 -9.55
CA LEU A 57 -10.14 12.44 -10.75
C LEU A 57 -10.78 13.25 -11.90
N PRO A 58 -10.31 13.10 -13.16
CA PRO A 58 -10.83 13.88 -14.29
C PRO A 58 -12.23 13.45 -14.76
N ASN A 59 -12.70 12.26 -14.36
CA ASN A 59 -13.94 11.63 -14.84
C ASN A 59 -15.02 11.50 -13.75
N ILE A 60 -15.10 12.44 -12.80
CA ILE A 60 -16.16 12.45 -11.78
C ILE A 60 -17.07 13.67 -11.94
N THR A 61 -18.36 13.51 -11.59
CA THR A 61 -19.32 14.62 -11.61
C THR A 61 -19.09 15.57 -10.41
N ASP A 62 -19.67 16.77 -10.47
CA ASP A 62 -19.67 17.68 -9.31
C ASP A 62 -20.34 17.06 -8.08
N GLU A 63 -21.43 16.31 -8.30
CA GLU A 63 -22.14 15.57 -7.26
C GLU A 63 -21.28 14.45 -6.64
N GLU A 64 -20.54 13.69 -7.45
CA GLU A 64 -19.62 12.66 -6.92
C GLU A 64 -18.49 13.27 -6.10
N ARG A 65 -18.01 14.45 -6.50
CA ARG A 65 -16.98 15.19 -5.76
C ARG A 65 -17.47 15.65 -4.40
N GLU A 66 -18.67 16.25 -4.36
CA GLU A 66 -19.33 16.68 -3.12
C GLU A 66 -19.56 15.49 -2.18
N ASN A 67 -20.01 14.35 -2.71
CA ASN A 67 -20.16 13.12 -1.92
C ASN A 67 -18.82 12.63 -1.30
N TYR A 68 -17.71 12.73 -2.03
CA TYR A 68 -16.39 12.39 -1.48
C TYR A 68 -15.94 13.37 -0.39
N GLU A 69 -16.18 14.67 -0.58
CA GLU A 69 -15.88 15.71 0.39
C GLU A 69 -16.69 15.53 1.69
N ASP A 70 -18.00 15.32 1.58
CA ASP A 70 -18.89 15.07 2.71
C ASP A 70 -18.48 13.81 3.49
N LEU A 71 -18.14 12.74 2.77
CA LEU A 71 -17.68 11.51 3.40
C LEU A 71 -16.33 11.73 4.11
N ALA A 72 -15.39 12.42 3.48
CA ALA A 72 -14.11 12.77 4.07
C ALA A 72 -14.29 13.63 5.33
N MET A 73 -15.15 14.65 5.29
CA MET A 73 -15.48 15.48 6.45
C MET A 73 -16.08 14.66 7.59
N SER A 74 -17.05 13.78 7.30
CA SER A 74 -17.70 12.95 8.33
C SER A 74 -16.69 12.05 9.08
N ILE A 75 -15.66 11.58 8.37
CA ILE A 75 -14.59 10.76 8.92
C ILE A 75 -13.60 11.63 9.70
N PHE A 76 -13.07 12.70 9.09
CA PHE A 76 -11.96 13.46 9.64
C PHE A 76 -12.35 14.44 10.76
N LEU A 77 -13.61 14.85 10.85
CA LEU A 77 -14.15 15.56 12.02
C LEU A 77 -14.10 14.70 13.29
N LYS A 78 -14.27 13.38 13.15
CA LYS A 78 -14.26 12.42 14.26
C LYS A 78 -12.88 11.81 14.49
N TYR A 79 -12.10 11.63 13.43
CA TYR A 79 -10.79 10.99 13.45
C TYR A 79 -9.77 11.88 12.75
N PRO A 80 -8.95 12.65 13.49
CA PRO A 80 -7.98 13.54 12.86
C PRO A 80 -7.04 12.72 11.95
N PRO A 81 -6.59 13.27 10.81
CA PRO A 81 -5.76 12.59 9.81
C PRO A 81 -4.31 12.42 10.31
N LYS A 82 -4.16 11.72 11.43
CA LYS A 82 -2.89 11.34 12.04
C LYS A 82 -2.84 9.82 12.10
N ASP A 83 -1.79 9.25 11.54
CA ASP A 83 -1.58 7.80 11.61
C ASP A 83 -1.22 7.42 13.06
N SER A 84 -2.08 6.60 13.66
CA SER A 84 -1.92 6.15 15.06
C SER A 84 -1.01 4.93 15.21
N ARG A 85 -0.64 4.28 14.09
CA ARG A 85 0.25 3.13 14.07
C ARG A 85 1.72 3.53 13.96
N SER A 86 2.52 2.93 14.83
CA SER A 86 3.92 3.28 15.13
C SER A 86 4.96 2.42 14.41
N ASN A 87 4.57 1.53 13.49
CA ASN A 87 5.54 0.72 12.75
C ASN A 87 6.25 1.63 11.75
N ARG A 88 7.42 2.09 12.16
CA ARG A 88 8.33 2.89 11.35
C ARG A 88 9.58 2.09 11.08
N ALA A 89 10.09 2.20 9.87
CA ALA A 89 11.36 1.69 9.44
C ALA A 89 12.27 2.87 9.10
N GLU A 90 13.57 2.70 9.28
CA GLU A 90 14.56 3.69 8.87
C GLU A 90 14.75 3.62 7.35
N CYS A 91 14.66 4.77 6.68
CA CYS A 91 15.01 4.86 5.27
C CYS A 91 16.49 4.51 5.08
N THR A 92 16.81 3.55 4.23
CA THR A 92 18.19 3.10 3.96
C THR A 92 19.07 4.13 3.25
N ASN A 93 18.50 5.25 2.78
CA ASN A 93 19.24 6.31 2.09
C ASN A 93 19.43 7.59 2.93
N CYS A 94 18.46 7.96 3.75
CA CYS A 94 18.50 9.22 4.52
C CYS A 94 18.16 9.05 6.00
N GLU A 95 18.06 7.80 6.47
CA GLU A 95 17.85 7.41 7.87
C GLU A 95 16.57 7.97 8.52
N THR A 96 15.71 8.61 7.73
CA THR A 96 14.45 9.15 8.24
C THR A 96 13.52 8.00 8.62
N MET A 97 12.86 8.12 9.76
CA MET A 97 11.82 7.20 10.21
C MET A 97 10.56 7.33 9.37
N ILE A 98 10.42 6.42 8.41
CA ILE A 98 9.29 6.34 7.49
C ILE A 98 8.34 5.21 7.91
N PRO A 99 7.03 5.31 7.63
CA PRO A 99 6.12 4.20 7.90
C PRO A 99 6.51 2.94 7.10
N ASP A 100 6.35 1.75 7.69
CA ASP A 100 6.73 0.46 7.07
C ASP A 100 5.87 0.05 5.86
N TRP A 101 4.99 0.92 5.37
CA TRP A 101 4.13 0.71 4.21
C TRP A 101 4.41 1.67 3.06
N VAL A 102 5.36 2.61 3.20
CA VAL A 102 5.64 3.56 2.12
C VAL A 102 6.50 2.92 1.04
N SER A 103 6.11 3.08 -0.22
CA SER A 103 6.90 2.68 -1.39
C SER A 103 7.90 3.75 -1.83
N VAL A 104 7.78 4.97 -1.30
CA VAL A 104 8.67 6.09 -1.57
C VAL A 104 8.92 6.87 -0.27
N CYS A 105 10.18 7.14 0.04
CA CYS A 105 10.55 7.94 1.19
C CYS A 105 10.09 9.40 0.97
N PRO A 106 9.28 9.99 1.87
CA PRO A 106 8.80 11.36 1.71
C PRO A 106 9.90 12.42 1.86
N SER A 107 11.04 12.08 2.47
CA SER A 107 12.13 13.04 2.71
C SER A 107 13.15 13.10 1.59
N CYS A 108 13.56 11.95 1.04
CA CYS A 108 14.63 11.87 0.03
C CYS A 108 14.17 11.28 -1.30
N ASN A 109 12.87 10.98 -1.45
CA ASN A 109 12.27 10.42 -2.65
C ASN A 109 12.84 9.06 -3.11
N THR A 110 13.54 8.35 -2.22
CA THR A 110 14.04 6.99 -2.48
C THR A 110 12.86 6.03 -2.67
N LYS A 111 12.88 5.27 -3.76
CA LYS A 111 11.86 4.26 -4.07
C LYS A 111 12.26 2.91 -3.50
N PHE A 112 11.32 2.22 -2.86
CA PHE A 112 11.51 0.88 -2.31
C PHE A 112 10.73 -0.14 -3.13
N THR A 113 11.34 -1.28 -3.40
CA THR A 113 10.67 -2.38 -4.11
C THR A 113 9.65 -3.05 -3.20
N ALA A 114 8.44 -3.22 -3.69
CA ALA A 114 7.36 -3.94 -3.03
C ALA A 114 7.64 -5.45 -2.95
N CYS A 115 7.49 -6.06 -1.77
CA CYS A 115 7.46 -7.51 -1.63
C CYS A 115 6.14 -8.06 -2.20
N VAL A 116 6.21 -8.87 -3.25
CA VAL A 116 5.04 -9.44 -3.92
C VAL A 116 4.24 -10.43 -3.06
N VAL A 117 4.82 -10.89 -1.94
CA VAL A 117 4.14 -11.78 -0.98
C VAL A 117 3.40 -10.99 0.09
N THR A 118 4.04 -9.99 0.70
CA THR A 118 3.53 -9.30 1.91
C THR A 118 3.10 -7.86 1.68
N GLY A 119 3.45 -7.28 0.54
CA GLY A 119 3.23 -5.89 0.21
C GLY A 119 4.08 -4.90 1.02
N ARG A 120 5.10 -5.37 1.74
CA ARG A 120 6.02 -4.52 2.50
C ARG A 120 7.15 -4.01 1.61
N PRO A 121 7.65 -2.79 1.80
CA PRO A 121 8.85 -2.31 1.13
C PRO A 121 10.04 -3.17 1.55
N ILE A 122 10.80 -3.65 0.57
CA ILE A 122 12.06 -4.34 0.76
C ILE A 122 13.13 -3.27 0.95
N MET A 123 13.54 -3.09 2.21
CA MET A 123 14.52 -2.08 2.60
C MET A 123 15.95 -2.58 2.36
N ASP A 124 16.17 -3.88 2.59
CA ASP A 124 17.44 -4.56 2.38
C ASP A 124 17.39 -5.41 1.09
N ASN A 125 18.12 -4.95 0.07
CA ASN A 125 18.22 -5.65 -1.20
C ASN A 125 18.96 -7.00 -1.09
N SER A 126 19.78 -7.23 -0.06
CA SER A 126 20.45 -8.52 0.13
C SER A 126 19.47 -9.63 0.53
N ALA A 127 18.35 -9.26 1.15
CA ALA A 127 17.26 -10.16 1.50
C ALA A 127 16.22 -10.31 0.37
N ALA A 128 16.43 -9.69 -0.79
CA ALA A 128 15.48 -9.68 -1.89
C ALA A 128 15.67 -10.87 -2.83
N TRP A 129 14.61 -11.67 -3.00
CA TRP A 129 14.46 -12.58 -4.13
C TRP A 129 13.75 -11.85 -5.27
N THR A 130 14.11 -12.13 -6.52
CA THR A 130 13.44 -11.56 -7.71
C THR A 130 12.98 -12.66 -8.65
N CYS A 131 11.70 -12.60 -9.06
CA CYS A 131 11.13 -13.55 -9.98
C CYS A 131 11.76 -13.44 -11.39
N THR A 132 12.15 -14.56 -11.97
CA THR A 132 12.69 -14.63 -13.34
C THR A 132 11.66 -14.36 -14.43
N GLY A 133 10.36 -14.64 -14.16
CA GLY A 133 9.27 -14.41 -15.11
C GLY A 133 8.80 -12.95 -15.15
N CYS A 134 8.34 -12.41 -14.01
CA CYS A 134 7.74 -11.07 -13.96
C CYS A 134 8.66 -9.97 -13.39
N ARG A 135 9.89 -10.28 -12.97
CA ARG A 135 10.85 -9.35 -12.35
C ARG A 135 10.36 -8.64 -11.08
N HIS A 136 9.29 -9.11 -10.46
CA HIS A 136 8.85 -8.62 -9.15
C HIS A 136 9.63 -9.31 -8.04
N SER A 137 9.87 -8.59 -6.95
CA SER A 137 10.68 -9.07 -5.84
C SER A 137 9.83 -9.49 -4.63
N ALA A 138 10.38 -10.37 -3.80
CA ALA A 138 9.86 -10.72 -2.48
C ALA A 138 11.01 -10.85 -1.50
N LEU A 139 10.73 -10.83 -0.20
CA LEU A 139 11.73 -11.20 0.81
C LEU A 139 12.02 -12.70 0.73
N HIS A 140 13.28 -13.08 0.87
CA HIS A 140 13.71 -14.49 0.83
C HIS A 140 12.94 -15.36 1.83
N GLN A 141 12.72 -14.86 3.06
CA GLN A 141 11.93 -15.57 4.09
C GLN A 141 10.46 -15.80 3.71
N ASP A 142 9.87 -14.93 2.88
CA ASP A 142 8.46 -14.98 2.52
C ASP A 142 8.24 -15.87 1.28
N ILE A 143 9.26 -16.00 0.42
CA ILE A 143 9.18 -16.73 -0.86
C ILE A 143 9.62 -18.19 -0.76
N THR A 144 10.52 -18.54 0.18
CA THR A 144 11.00 -19.92 0.37
C THR A 144 9.89 -20.92 0.69
N MET A 145 8.77 -20.44 1.25
CA MET A 145 7.59 -21.25 1.54
C MET A 145 6.68 -21.49 0.32
N ARG A 146 7.06 -21.02 -0.87
CA ARG A 146 6.23 -21.06 -2.09
C ARG A 146 6.95 -21.76 -3.23
N SER A 147 6.21 -22.56 -3.99
CA SER A 147 6.69 -23.24 -5.20
C SER A 147 6.48 -22.42 -6.48
N HIS A 148 5.63 -21.39 -6.43
CA HIS A 148 5.28 -20.56 -7.57
C HIS A 148 5.27 -19.09 -7.17
N CYS A 149 5.65 -18.22 -8.11
CA CYS A 149 5.54 -16.77 -7.93
C CYS A 149 4.07 -16.39 -7.64
N PRO A 150 3.77 -15.63 -6.57
CA PRO A 150 2.40 -15.21 -6.24
C PRO A 150 1.71 -14.36 -7.31
N LEU A 151 2.49 -13.77 -8.22
CA LEU A 151 1.98 -12.84 -9.23
C LEU A 151 1.82 -13.51 -10.60
N CYS A 152 2.89 -14.07 -11.14
CA CYS A 152 2.91 -14.63 -12.49
C CYS A 152 2.88 -16.16 -12.53
N HIS A 153 2.85 -16.81 -11.37
CA HIS A 153 2.81 -18.27 -11.22
C HIS A 153 3.99 -19.01 -11.87
N THR A 154 5.08 -18.31 -12.21
CA THR A 154 6.33 -18.94 -12.66
C THR A 154 6.88 -19.84 -11.54
N VAL A 155 7.30 -21.05 -11.90
CA VAL A 155 7.88 -22.02 -10.97
C VAL A 155 9.16 -21.45 -10.36
N ILE A 156 9.27 -21.54 -9.04
CA ILE A 156 10.45 -21.13 -8.30
C ILE A 156 11.39 -22.34 -8.26
N PRO A 157 12.60 -22.26 -8.86
CA PRO A 157 13.55 -23.36 -8.79
C PRO A 157 13.89 -23.63 -7.32
N SER A 158 13.55 -24.84 -6.85
CA SER A 158 14.00 -25.31 -5.55
C SER A 158 15.51 -25.58 -5.61
N HIS A 159 16.27 -24.93 -4.72
CA HIS A 159 17.65 -25.30 -4.45
C HIS A 159 17.71 -26.58 -3.62
#